data_AF-A0A0P6J497-F1
#
_entry.id   AF-A0A0P6J497-F1
#
_cell.length_a   1.000
_cell.length_b   1.000
_cell.length_c   1.000
_cell.angle_alpha   90.00
_cell.angle_beta   90.00
_cell.angle_gamma   90.00
#
_symmetry.space_group_name_H-M   'P 1'
#
loop_
_entity.id
_entity.type
_entity.pdbx_description
1 polymer ?
#
loop_
_entity_poly.entity_id
_entity_poly.type
_entity_poly.pdbx_seq_one_letter_code
_entity_poly.pdbx_strand_id
1 'polypeptide(L)'
;MEHLERCEWFLRGTLVRAAVRRYLPWALVTSMLAGSLLKELSPLPESYLSNKRNVLNVYFVKVAWAWTFCLLLPFIALTNYHLTGKASLVLRRLSTLLVGTAIWYICTALFSNIEHYTGNCYHSPALEGVREEHRSKQHCHREGGFWHGFDVSGHSFLLTFCALMIVEEMAVLHELKTDRSHCLHTAITTLVVALGLLTFIWMWMFLCTAVYFHDVSQKVSGTLFGLLGWYGTYRFWYQKSFSPGLPPQSSSLNLRQDSHKE
;
A
#
# COMPACT_ATOMS: atom_id res chain seq x y z
N MET A 1 -11.76 -27.77 6.80
CA MET A 1 -12.59 -26.90 5.92
C MET A 1 -13.38 -25.88 6.74
N GLU A 2 -14.06 -26.29 7.83
CA GLU A 2 -14.88 -25.37 8.65
C GLU A 2 -14.16 -24.11 9.20
N HIS A 3 -12.91 -24.21 9.65
CA HIS A 3 -12.16 -23.04 10.14
C HIS A 3 -11.82 -22.04 9.03
N LEU A 4 -11.54 -22.54 7.82
CA LEU A 4 -11.25 -21.70 6.66
C LEU A 4 -12.51 -20.96 6.20
N GLU A 5 -13.64 -21.67 6.16
CA GLU A 5 -14.96 -21.10 5.82
C GLU A 5 -15.43 -20.06 6.84
N ARG A 6 -15.19 -20.29 8.15
CA ARG A 6 -15.51 -19.31 9.19
C ARG A 6 -14.64 -18.06 9.08
N CYS A 7 -13.35 -18.22 8.80
CA CYS A 7 -12.42 -17.11 8.59
C CYS A 7 -12.79 -16.33 7.32
N GLU A 8 -13.12 -17.03 6.23
CA GLU A 8 -13.62 -16.43 4.99
C GLU A 8 -14.88 -15.63 5.24
N TRP A 9 -15.87 -16.18 5.93
CA TRP A 9 -17.14 -15.50 6.22
C TRP A 9 -16.90 -14.22 7.02
N PHE A 10 -16.03 -14.27 8.03
CA PHE A 10 -15.65 -13.11 8.81
C PHE A 10 -14.90 -12.05 7.97
N LEU A 11 -13.95 -12.47 7.14
CA LEU A 11 -13.18 -11.58 6.26
C LEU A 11 -14.06 -10.96 5.17
N ARG A 12 -14.94 -11.74 4.53
CA ARG A 12 -15.99 -11.26 3.63
C ARG A 12 -16.92 -10.28 4.34
N GLY A 13 -17.34 -10.57 5.56
CA GLY A 13 -18.22 -9.69 6.34
C GLY A 13 -17.57 -8.35 6.74
N THR A 14 -16.25 -8.35 6.90
CA THR A 14 -15.49 -7.22 7.47
C THR A 14 -14.74 -6.42 6.40
N LEU A 15 -13.76 -7.01 5.70
CA LEU A 15 -12.89 -6.31 4.74
C LEU A 15 -13.58 -5.92 3.43
N VAL A 16 -14.58 -6.69 3.01
CA VAL A 16 -15.31 -6.46 1.75
C VAL A 16 -16.45 -5.46 1.94
N ARG A 17 -16.78 -5.11 3.18
CA ARG A 17 -17.85 -4.14 3.46
C ARG A 17 -17.47 -2.78 2.88
N ALA A 18 -18.37 -2.18 2.10
CA ALA A 18 -18.16 -0.85 1.50
C ALA A 18 -17.78 0.22 2.55
N ALA A 19 -18.20 0.03 3.80
CA ALA A 19 -17.78 0.82 4.95
C ALA A 19 -16.26 0.79 5.17
N VAL A 20 -15.61 -0.37 5.16
CA VAL A 20 -14.15 -0.47 5.37
C VAL A 20 -13.41 0.28 4.28
N ARG A 21 -13.78 0.11 3.02
CA ARG A 21 -13.19 0.86 1.90
C ARG A 21 -13.35 2.38 2.02
N ARG A 22 -14.47 2.84 2.61
CA ARG A 22 -14.74 4.26 2.84
C ARG A 22 -13.97 4.83 4.04
N TYR A 23 -13.85 4.05 5.12
CA TYR A 23 -13.26 4.51 6.38
C TYR A 23 -11.77 4.22 6.51
N LEU A 24 -11.21 3.27 5.74
CA LEU A 24 -9.79 2.90 5.83
C LEU A 24 -8.83 4.08 5.57
N PRO A 25 -9.02 4.95 4.57
CA PRO A 25 -8.17 6.13 4.40
C PRO A 25 -8.16 7.02 5.65
N TRP A 26 -9.33 7.23 6.26
CA TRP A 26 -9.46 8.00 7.51
C TRP A 26 -8.82 7.28 8.70
N ALA A 27 -8.98 5.96 8.80
CA ALA A 27 -8.32 5.16 9.82
C ALA A 27 -6.79 5.29 9.73
N LEU A 28 -6.22 5.24 8.53
CA LEU A 28 -4.78 5.44 8.30
C LEU A 28 -4.31 6.84 8.71
N VAL A 29 -5.05 7.89 8.34
CA VAL A 29 -4.72 9.27 8.75
C VAL A 29 -4.79 9.42 10.28
N THR A 30 -5.88 8.98 10.89
CA THR A 30 -6.06 9.08 12.34
C THR A 30 -5.03 8.27 13.11
N SER A 31 -4.71 7.04 12.67
CA SER A 31 -3.68 6.22 13.33
C SER A 31 -2.28 6.83 13.17
N MET A 32 -1.99 7.46 12.04
CA MET A 32 -0.71 8.15 11.84
C MET A 32 -0.56 9.35 12.76
N LEU A 33 -1.60 10.20 12.84
CA LEU A 33 -1.60 11.38 13.70
C LEU A 33 -1.56 11.00 15.18
N ALA A 34 -2.39 10.04 15.59
CA ALA A 34 -2.43 9.55 16.97
C ALA A 34 -1.10 8.89 17.37
N GLY A 35 -0.51 8.05 16.51
CA GLY A 35 0.78 7.43 16.78
C GLY A 35 1.93 8.43 16.84
N SER A 36 1.89 9.46 15.99
CA SER A 36 2.86 10.56 16.00
C SER A 36 2.76 11.40 17.27
N LEU A 37 1.54 11.75 17.69
CA LEU A 37 1.29 12.46 18.94
C LEU A 37 1.72 11.62 20.15
N LEU A 38 1.43 10.33 20.15
CA LEU A 38 1.87 9.42 21.21
C LEU A 38 3.39 9.40 21.34
N LYS A 39 4.11 9.36 20.21
CA LYS A 39 5.58 9.42 20.20
C LYS A 39 6.12 10.72 20.83
N GLU A 40 5.48 11.86 20.56
CA GLU A 40 5.88 13.16 21.13
C GLU A 40 5.55 13.29 22.61
N LEU A 41 4.36 12.83 23.03
CA LEU A 41 3.90 12.92 24.43
C LEU A 41 4.57 11.90 25.35
N SER A 42 4.91 10.72 24.83
CA SER A 42 5.43 9.61 25.62
C SER A 42 6.30 8.71 24.73
N PRO A 43 7.60 9.03 24.57
CA PRO A 43 8.49 8.19 23.79
C PRO A 43 8.52 6.78 24.38
N LEU A 44 8.04 5.81 23.59
CA LEU A 44 7.98 4.41 24.00
C LEU A 44 9.41 3.87 24.22
N PRO A 45 9.61 2.98 25.19
CA PRO A 45 10.92 2.39 25.44
C PRO A 45 11.43 1.61 24.23
N GLU A 46 12.75 1.61 24.08
CA GLU A 46 13.43 0.83 23.05
C GLU A 46 13.02 -0.64 23.13
N SER A 47 12.52 -1.16 22.01
CA SER A 47 12.00 -2.52 21.91
C SER A 47 12.45 -3.17 20.60
N TYR A 48 12.16 -4.47 20.44
CA TYR A 48 12.42 -5.19 19.19
C TYR A 48 11.87 -4.46 17.95
N LEU A 49 10.71 -3.80 18.09
CA LEU A 49 10.04 -3.07 17.02
C LEU A 49 10.73 -1.73 16.68
N SER A 50 11.46 -1.14 17.62
CA SER A 50 12.29 0.07 17.40
C SER A 50 13.55 -0.24 16.59
N ASN A 51 14.06 -1.48 16.64
CA ASN A 51 15.24 -1.86 15.88
C ASN A 51 14.95 -1.92 14.37
N LYS A 52 15.54 -0.99 13.59
CA LYS A 52 15.42 -0.94 12.12
C LYS A 52 15.83 -2.23 11.40
N ARG A 53 16.59 -3.12 12.04
CA ARG A 53 17.06 -4.40 11.48
C ARG A 53 16.22 -5.60 11.93
N ASN A 54 15.10 -5.38 12.60
CA ASN A 54 14.22 -6.47 12.98
C ASN A 54 13.63 -7.21 11.76
N VAL A 55 13.24 -8.48 11.96
CA VAL A 55 12.79 -9.38 10.88
C VAL A 55 11.59 -8.80 10.14
N LEU A 56 10.64 -8.20 10.88
CA LEU A 56 9.43 -7.60 10.29
C LEU A 56 9.78 -6.43 9.36
N ASN A 57 10.69 -5.56 9.77
CA ASN A 57 11.08 -4.42 8.94
C ASN A 57 11.86 -4.86 7.69
N VAL A 58 12.77 -5.81 7.83
CA VAL A 58 13.63 -6.28 6.72
C VAL A 58 12.86 -7.13 5.72
N TYR A 59 12.04 -8.09 6.18
CA TYR A 59 11.38 -9.07 5.31
C TYR A 59 9.93 -8.74 4.95
N PHE A 60 9.25 -7.86 5.68
CA PHE A 60 7.89 -7.46 5.32
C PHE A 60 7.88 -6.06 4.75
N VAL A 61 8.41 -5.06 5.47
CA VAL A 61 8.25 -3.66 5.03
C VAL A 61 9.08 -3.34 3.79
N LYS A 62 10.38 -3.71 3.76
CA LYS A 62 11.24 -3.41 2.60
C LYS A 62 10.79 -4.07 1.29
N VAL A 63 10.18 -5.25 1.39
CA VAL A 63 9.68 -6.02 0.24
C VAL A 63 8.14 -6.02 0.20
N ALA A 64 7.49 -5.03 0.82
CA ALA A 64 6.03 -4.98 0.93
C ALA A 64 5.32 -4.99 -0.42
N TRP A 65 5.91 -4.32 -1.42
CA TRP A 65 5.41 -4.34 -2.79
C TRP A 65 5.42 -5.75 -3.39
N ALA A 66 6.50 -6.52 -3.19
CA ALA A 66 6.64 -7.86 -3.74
C ALA A 66 5.57 -8.82 -3.18
N TRP A 67 5.32 -8.78 -1.87
CA TRP A 67 4.25 -9.56 -1.25
C TRP A 67 2.86 -9.18 -1.78
N THR A 68 2.61 -7.87 -1.89
CA THR A 68 1.34 -7.34 -2.40
C THR A 68 1.12 -7.76 -3.86
N PHE A 69 2.14 -7.64 -4.70
CA PHE A 69 2.12 -8.05 -6.10
C PHE A 69 1.90 -9.56 -6.23
N CYS A 70 2.64 -10.38 -5.47
CA CYS A 70 2.59 -11.84 -5.53
C CYS A 70 1.19 -12.39 -5.18
N LEU A 71 0.49 -11.78 -4.23
CA LEU A 71 -0.87 -12.21 -3.88
C LEU A 71 -1.94 -11.60 -4.79
N LEU A 72 -1.81 -10.34 -5.18
CA LEU A 72 -2.81 -9.68 -6.05
C LEU A 72 -2.78 -10.21 -7.48
N LEU A 73 -1.63 -10.62 -8.02
CA LEU A 73 -1.54 -11.16 -9.38
C LEU A 73 -2.45 -12.38 -9.62
N PRO A 74 -2.32 -13.49 -8.87
CA PRO A 74 -3.20 -14.64 -9.03
C PRO A 74 -4.64 -14.33 -8.62
N PHE A 75 -4.85 -13.47 -7.61
CA PHE A 75 -6.20 -13.07 -7.20
C PHE A 75 -6.95 -12.32 -8.30
N ILE A 76 -6.35 -11.28 -8.89
CA ILE A 76 -6.94 -10.50 -9.99
C ILE A 76 -7.14 -11.41 -11.20
N ALA A 77 -6.16 -12.23 -11.54
CA ALA A 77 -6.25 -13.15 -12.68
C ALA A 77 -7.43 -14.12 -12.53
N LEU A 78 -7.52 -14.85 -11.41
CA LEU A 78 -8.56 -15.85 -11.19
C LEU A 78 -9.96 -15.23 -11.10
N THR A 79 -10.12 -14.16 -10.32
CA THR A 79 -11.44 -13.53 -10.10
C THR A 79 -11.98 -12.89 -11.38
N ASN A 80 -11.15 -12.17 -12.15
CA ASN A 80 -11.58 -11.53 -13.38
C ASN A 80 -11.75 -12.53 -14.52
N TYR A 81 -10.93 -13.59 -14.58
CA TYR A 81 -11.15 -14.66 -15.56
C TYR A 81 -12.46 -15.39 -15.29
N HIS A 82 -12.75 -15.67 -14.03
CA HIS A 82 -14.02 -16.29 -13.61
C HIS A 82 -15.25 -15.46 -13.99
N LEU A 83 -15.19 -14.14 -13.80
CA LEU A 83 -16.32 -13.25 -14.10
C LEU A 83 -16.49 -12.96 -15.60
N THR A 84 -15.39 -12.84 -16.34
CA THR A 84 -15.42 -12.30 -17.72
C THR A 84 -15.16 -13.32 -18.81
N GLY A 85 -14.47 -14.41 -18.49
CA GLY A 85 -14.04 -15.45 -19.44
C GLY A 85 -13.05 -14.98 -20.53
N LYS A 86 -12.63 -13.71 -20.52
CA LYS A 86 -11.85 -13.09 -21.60
C LYS A 86 -10.45 -12.72 -21.14
N ALA A 87 -9.43 -13.38 -21.69
CA ALA A 87 -8.03 -13.13 -21.36
C ALA A 87 -7.58 -11.68 -21.60
N SER A 88 -8.09 -11.03 -22.64
CA SER A 88 -7.76 -9.62 -22.94
C SER A 88 -8.21 -8.66 -21.84
N LEU A 89 -9.39 -8.89 -21.27
CA LEU A 89 -9.91 -8.08 -20.17
C LEU A 89 -9.15 -8.36 -18.88
N VAL A 90 -8.75 -9.61 -18.64
CA VAL A 90 -7.90 -9.98 -17.50
C VAL A 90 -6.52 -9.32 -17.60
N LEU A 91 -5.87 -9.36 -18.76
CA LEU A 91 -4.57 -8.71 -18.97
C LEU A 91 -4.66 -7.20 -18.75
N ARG A 92 -5.74 -6.58 -19.22
CA ARG A 92 -6.03 -5.17 -18.95
C ARG A 92 -6.18 -4.91 -17.45
N ARG A 93 -6.88 -5.75 -16.69
CA ARG A 93 -6.97 -5.62 -15.22
C ARG A 93 -5.60 -5.78 -14.56
N LEU A 94 -4.81 -6.76 -14.97
CA LEU A 94 -3.46 -7.00 -14.45
C LEU A 94 -2.52 -5.82 -14.65
N SER A 95 -2.76 -4.96 -15.66
CA SER A 95 -2.00 -3.71 -15.83
C SER A 95 -2.10 -2.75 -14.63
N THR A 96 -3.06 -2.94 -13.71
CA THR A 96 -3.09 -2.22 -12.42
C THR A 96 -1.84 -2.45 -11.59
N LEU A 97 -1.25 -3.65 -11.64
CA LEU A 97 -0.02 -3.98 -10.93
C LEU A 97 1.20 -3.31 -11.58
N LEU A 98 1.18 -3.17 -12.91
CA LEU A 98 2.20 -2.40 -13.63
C LEU A 98 2.13 -0.92 -13.23
N VAL A 99 0.92 -0.34 -13.17
CA VAL A 99 0.69 1.03 -12.71
C VAL A 99 1.17 1.20 -11.27
N GLY A 100 0.82 0.30 -10.35
CA GLY A 100 1.27 0.36 -8.96
C GLY A 100 2.80 0.29 -8.85
N THR A 101 3.46 -0.55 -9.65
CA THR A 101 4.93 -0.62 -9.72
C THR A 101 5.53 0.71 -10.20
N ALA A 102 4.93 1.33 -11.22
CA ALA A 102 5.37 2.63 -11.72
C ALA A 102 5.21 3.74 -10.66
N ILE A 103 4.07 3.78 -9.96
CA ILE A 103 3.83 4.75 -8.88
C ILE A 103 4.85 4.59 -7.76
N TRP A 104 5.09 3.35 -7.31
CA TRP A 104 6.10 3.07 -6.30
C TRP A 104 7.50 3.51 -6.74
N TYR A 105 7.92 3.17 -7.95
CA TYR A 105 9.22 3.54 -8.49
C TYR A 105 9.38 5.07 -8.61
N ILE A 106 8.38 5.77 -9.17
CA ILE A 106 8.41 7.23 -9.32
C ILE A 106 8.44 7.91 -7.95
N CYS A 107 7.61 7.48 -7.00
CA CYS A 107 7.58 8.09 -5.66
C CYS A 107 8.89 7.86 -4.91
N THR A 108 9.45 6.65 -4.95
CA THR A 108 10.74 6.37 -4.28
C THR A 108 11.90 7.15 -4.90
N ALA A 109 11.92 7.28 -6.23
CA ALA A 109 12.87 8.15 -6.93
C ALA A 109 12.67 9.62 -6.53
N LEU A 110 11.43 10.10 -6.44
CA LEU A 110 11.11 11.45 -6.00
C LEU A 110 11.58 11.70 -4.55
N PHE A 111 11.35 10.77 -3.63
CA PHE A 111 11.77 10.91 -2.23
C PHE A 111 13.30 11.02 -2.12
N SER A 112 14.04 10.19 -2.87
CA SER A 112 15.49 10.29 -2.93
C SER A 112 15.97 11.64 -3.50
N ASN A 113 15.26 12.21 -4.48
CA ASN A 113 15.57 13.52 -5.01
C ASN A 113 15.25 14.63 -4.00
N ILE A 114 14.12 14.56 -3.30
CA ILE A 114 13.75 15.53 -2.25
C ILE A 114 14.81 15.55 -1.16
N GLU A 115 15.23 14.39 -0.65
CA GLU A 115 16.28 14.30 0.36
C GLU A 115 17.62 14.87 -0.14
N HIS A 116 17.94 14.67 -1.43
CA HIS A 116 19.14 15.19 -2.06
C HIS A 116 19.12 16.72 -2.25
N TYR A 117 17.97 17.32 -2.55
CA TYR A 117 17.87 18.76 -2.77
C TYR A 117 17.65 19.57 -1.49
N THR A 118 17.03 18.96 -0.47
CA THR A 118 16.74 19.61 0.81
C THR A 118 17.85 19.42 1.85
N GLY A 119 18.80 18.52 1.58
CA GLY A 119 19.82 18.16 2.56
C GLY A 119 21.08 19.01 2.49
N ASN A 120 21.78 19.02 3.62
CA ASN A 120 23.11 19.62 3.76
C ASN A 120 24.09 18.58 4.33
N CYS A 121 25.38 18.82 4.12
CA CYS A 121 26.45 18.00 4.68
C CYS A 121 26.92 18.57 6.02
N TYR A 122 27.00 17.74 7.05
CA TYR A 122 27.44 18.09 8.40
C TYR A 122 28.68 17.30 8.79
N HIS A 123 29.50 17.87 9.69
CA HIS A 123 30.69 17.21 10.23
C HIS A 123 30.37 16.12 11.24
N SER A 124 29.27 16.25 11.99
CA SER A 124 28.88 15.32 13.05
C SER A 124 27.39 14.96 12.98
N PRO A 125 26.97 13.82 13.57
CA PRO A 125 25.56 13.44 13.67
C PRO A 125 24.78 14.35 14.65
N ALA A 126 25.46 15.19 15.43
CA ALA A 126 24.85 16.24 16.25
C ALA A 126 24.49 17.49 15.44
N LEU A 127 24.63 17.45 14.10
CA LEU A 127 24.36 18.55 13.17
C LEU A 127 25.23 19.80 13.42
N GLU A 128 26.43 19.61 13.97
CA GLU A 128 27.40 20.69 14.19
C GLU A 128 28.25 20.92 12.94
N GLY A 129 28.41 22.20 12.55
CA GLY A 129 29.27 22.65 11.46
C GLY A 129 28.78 22.21 10.07
N VAL A 130 28.06 23.09 9.38
CA VAL A 130 27.66 22.88 7.98
C VAL A 130 28.92 22.90 7.11
N ARG A 131 29.16 21.82 6.36
CA ARG A 131 30.26 21.73 5.40
C ARG A 131 29.77 22.30 4.06
N GLU A 132 29.89 23.61 3.88
CA GLU A 132 29.35 24.34 2.71
C GLU A 132 29.90 23.87 1.34
N GLU A 133 31.03 23.17 1.32
CA GLU A 133 31.68 22.76 0.06
C GLU A 133 30.99 21.62 -0.71
N HIS A 134 30.05 20.88 -0.11
CA HIS A 134 29.60 19.59 -0.69
C HIS A 134 28.14 19.64 -1.16
N ARG A 135 27.92 19.98 -2.44
CA ARG A 135 26.60 20.03 -3.07
C ARG A 135 25.94 18.66 -3.34
N SER A 136 26.61 17.54 -3.05
CA SER A 136 26.05 16.21 -3.32
C SER A 136 26.19 15.22 -2.16
N LYS A 137 25.11 14.48 -1.89
CA LYS A 137 25.03 13.40 -0.89
C LYS A 137 26.18 12.39 -1.00
N GLN A 138 26.54 11.98 -2.22
CA GLN A 138 27.63 11.02 -2.45
C GLN A 138 29.00 11.59 -2.07
N HIS A 139 29.27 12.87 -2.40
CA HIS A 139 30.55 13.49 -2.06
C HIS A 139 30.67 13.71 -0.54
N CYS A 140 29.58 14.13 0.11
CA CYS A 140 29.52 14.27 1.56
C CYS A 140 29.90 12.96 2.28
N HIS A 141 29.31 11.83 1.87
CA HIS A 141 29.61 10.54 2.48
C HIS A 141 31.02 10.02 2.19
N ARG A 142 31.59 10.28 1.00
CA ARG A 142 32.96 9.87 0.66
C ARG A 142 34.00 10.52 1.57
N GLU A 143 33.73 11.74 1.99
CA GLU A 143 34.59 12.53 2.87
C GLU A 143 34.29 12.32 4.37
N GLY A 144 33.49 11.31 4.71
CA GLY A 144 33.13 10.99 6.10
C GLY A 144 32.09 11.92 6.72
N GLY A 145 31.42 12.77 5.93
CA GLY A 145 30.36 13.66 6.37
C GLY A 145 28.99 12.98 6.51
N PHE A 146 28.11 13.63 7.27
CA PHE A 146 26.74 13.18 7.52
C PHE A 146 25.76 14.04 6.71
N TRP A 147 25.06 13.42 5.77
CA TRP A 147 24.00 14.08 5.00
C TRP A 147 22.70 14.09 5.81
N HIS A 148 22.13 15.26 6.03
CA HIS A 148 20.82 15.41 6.68
C HIS A 148 19.92 16.30 5.83
N GLY A 149 18.82 15.72 5.36
CA GLY A 149 17.80 16.39 4.56
C GLY A 149 16.42 15.86 4.89
N PHE A 150 15.41 16.39 4.22
CA PHE A 150 14.03 15.95 4.43
C PHE A 150 13.79 14.58 3.80
N ASP A 151 13.84 13.54 4.63
CA ASP A 151 13.61 12.14 4.23
C ASP A 151 12.13 11.76 4.36
N VAL A 152 11.40 11.79 3.24
CA VAL A 152 9.99 11.36 3.21
C VAL A 152 9.88 9.88 3.60
N SER A 153 8.99 9.56 4.53
CA SER A 153 8.86 8.17 5.01
C SER A 153 8.33 7.23 3.93
N GLY A 154 9.24 6.54 3.24
CA GLY A 154 8.91 5.55 2.21
C GLY A 154 8.09 4.36 2.73
N HIS A 155 8.27 3.97 4.00
CA HIS A 155 7.45 2.94 4.64
C HIS A 155 6.01 3.40 4.83
N SER A 156 5.81 4.63 5.32
CA SER A 156 4.47 5.20 5.49
C SER A 156 3.73 5.29 4.16
N PHE A 157 4.44 5.71 3.09
CA PHE A 157 3.93 5.69 1.73
C PHE A 157 3.53 4.28 1.27
N LEU A 158 4.46 3.33 1.29
CA LEU A 158 4.28 2.03 0.68
C LEU A 158 3.21 1.19 1.40
N LEU A 159 3.21 1.21 2.73
CA LEU A 159 2.23 0.46 3.54
C LEU A 159 0.81 1.01 3.35
N THR A 160 0.66 2.34 3.33
CA THR A 160 -0.63 3.02 3.04
C THR A 160 -1.13 2.63 1.66
N PHE A 161 -0.27 2.76 0.64
CA PHE A 161 -0.64 2.49 -0.75
C PHE A 161 -1.03 1.02 -0.96
N CYS A 162 -0.23 0.07 -0.46
CA CYS A 162 -0.52 -1.36 -0.56
C CYS A 162 -1.82 -1.75 0.14
N ALA A 163 -2.06 -1.27 1.37
CA ALA A 163 -3.27 -1.60 2.12
C ALA A 163 -4.54 -1.13 1.38
N LEU A 164 -4.53 0.10 0.85
CA LEU A 164 -5.64 0.65 0.09
C LEU A 164 -5.85 -0.09 -1.23
N MET A 165 -4.77 -0.41 -1.95
CA MET A 165 -4.82 -1.18 -3.20
C MET A 165 -5.45 -2.56 -2.99
N ILE A 166 -5.04 -3.28 -1.94
CA ILE A 166 -5.58 -4.61 -1.62
C ILE A 166 -7.09 -4.51 -1.33
N VAL A 167 -7.52 -3.55 -0.51
CA VAL A 167 -8.95 -3.38 -0.17
C VAL A 167 -9.79 -2.97 -1.37
N GLU A 168 -9.28 -2.15 -2.28
CA GLU A 168 -9.96 -1.84 -3.53
C GLU A 168 -10.13 -3.08 -4.41
N GLU A 169 -9.06 -3.83 -4.68
CA GLU A 169 -9.12 -5.02 -5.55
C GLU A 169 -10.00 -6.12 -4.97
N MET A 170 -10.04 -6.28 -3.64
CA MET A 170 -10.94 -7.24 -2.97
C MET A 170 -12.43 -6.91 -3.15
N ALA A 171 -12.81 -5.72 -3.63
CA ALA A 171 -14.21 -5.35 -3.83
C ALA A 171 -14.94 -6.23 -4.87
N VAL A 172 -14.20 -6.91 -5.76
CA VAL A 172 -14.75 -7.88 -6.74
C VAL A 172 -15.48 -9.05 -6.07
N LEU A 173 -15.19 -9.30 -4.79
CA LEU A 173 -15.73 -10.44 -4.05
C LEU A 173 -17.26 -10.36 -3.83
N HIS A 174 -17.87 -9.17 -3.95
CA HIS A 174 -19.33 -9.00 -3.95
C HIS A 174 -20.01 -9.65 -5.16
N GLU A 175 -19.32 -9.70 -6.30
CA GLU A 175 -19.87 -10.21 -7.57
C GLU A 175 -19.65 -11.70 -7.76
N LEU A 176 -18.76 -12.30 -6.97
CA LEU A 176 -18.45 -13.73 -7.05
C LEU A 176 -19.58 -14.53 -6.42
N LYS A 177 -20.50 -15.02 -7.26
CA LYS A 177 -21.46 -16.07 -6.91
C LYS A 177 -20.70 -17.39 -6.71
N THR A 178 -20.77 -17.93 -5.50
CA THR A 178 -20.19 -19.22 -5.12
C THR A 178 -21.02 -20.35 -5.74
N ASP A 179 -20.91 -20.57 -7.05
CA ASP A 179 -21.66 -21.63 -7.73
C ASP A 179 -20.86 -22.26 -8.89
N ARG A 180 -19.69 -22.85 -8.57
CA ARG A 180 -19.05 -24.01 -9.25
C ARG A 180 -17.58 -24.22 -8.82
N SER A 181 -17.14 -25.49 -8.94
CA SER A 181 -15.79 -26.05 -8.71
C SER A 181 -15.19 -25.79 -7.32
N HIS A 182 -15.17 -26.83 -6.48
CA HIS A 182 -14.57 -26.80 -5.13
C HIS A 182 -13.10 -26.34 -5.13
N CYS A 183 -12.31 -26.69 -6.15
CA CYS A 183 -10.90 -26.32 -6.23
C CYS A 183 -10.72 -24.80 -6.43
N LEU A 184 -11.47 -24.20 -7.37
CA LEU A 184 -11.40 -22.76 -7.63
C LEU A 184 -11.89 -21.94 -6.43
N HIS A 185 -12.99 -22.37 -5.80
CA HIS A 185 -13.50 -21.74 -4.59
C HIS A 185 -12.43 -21.75 -3.48
N THR A 186 -11.80 -22.91 -3.25
CA THR A 186 -10.74 -23.05 -2.24
C THR A 186 -9.54 -22.16 -2.54
N ALA A 187 -9.12 -22.07 -3.81
CA ALA A 187 -8.01 -21.22 -4.23
C ALA A 187 -8.30 -19.73 -4.00
N ILE A 188 -9.45 -19.23 -4.46
CA ILE A 188 -9.87 -17.83 -4.25
C ILE A 188 -9.99 -17.53 -2.75
N THR A 189 -10.60 -18.42 -1.99
CA THR A 189 -10.77 -18.28 -0.54
C THR A 189 -9.41 -18.18 0.16
N THR A 190 -8.46 -19.04 -0.20
CA THR A 190 -7.11 -19.00 0.36
C THR A 190 -6.41 -17.68 0.05
N LEU A 191 -6.55 -17.16 -1.17
CA LEU A 191 -6.01 -15.85 -1.56
C LEU A 191 -6.67 -14.70 -0.79
N VAL A 192 -7.98 -14.74 -0.57
CA VAL A 192 -8.71 -13.73 0.23
C VAL A 192 -8.20 -13.73 1.67
N VAL A 193 -8.04 -14.90 2.28
CA VAL A 193 -7.48 -15.03 3.63
C VAL A 193 -6.06 -14.48 3.68
N ALA A 194 -5.21 -14.84 2.71
CA ALA A 194 -3.84 -14.35 2.64
C ALA A 194 -3.76 -12.82 2.46
N LEU A 195 -4.59 -12.24 1.58
CA LEU A 195 -4.67 -10.79 1.37
C LEU A 195 -5.20 -10.04 2.60
N GLY A 196 -6.17 -10.62 3.31
CA GLY A 196 -6.68 -10.08 4.57
C GLY A 196 -5.62 -10.05 5.67
N LEU A 197 -4.89 -11.16 5.84
CA LEU A 197 -3.75 -11.24 6.77
C LEU A 197 -2.64 -10.26 6.39
N LEU A 198 -2.33 -10.16 5.10
CA LEU A 198 -1.32 -9.22 4.60
C LEU A 198 -1.72 -7.77 4.88
N THR A 199 -2.99 -7.42 4.66
CA THR A 199 -3.54 -6.10 4.98
C THR A 199 -3.42 -5.80 6.48
N PHE A 200 -3.74 -6.78 7.35
CA PHE A 200 -3.57 -6.64 8.79
C PHE A 200 -2.11 -6.37 9.17
N ILE A 201 -1.16 -7.11 8.56
CA ILE A 201 0.28 -6.90 8.76
C ILE A 201 0.67 -5.48 8.33
N TRP A 202 0.16 -4.97 7.20
CA TRP A 202 0.42 -3.61 6.76
C TRP A 202 -0.10 -2.56 7.73
N MET A 203 -1.33 -2.73 8.23
CA MET A 203 -1.89 -1.83 9.24
C MET A 203 -1.06 -1.83 10.53
N TRP A 204 -0.64 -3.02 10.99
CA TRP A 204 0.20 -3.15 12.17
C TRP A 204 1.58 -2.50 11.98
N MET A 205 2.27 -2.78 10.87
CA MET A 205 3.58 -2.20 10.58
C MET A 205 3.51 -0.69 10.35
N PHE A 206 2.40 -0.19 9.81
CA PHE A 206 2.14 1.24 9.68
C PHE A 206 2.01 1.91 11.06
N LEU A 207 1.27 1.29 11.99
CA LEU A 207 1.17 1.77 13.37
C LEU A 207 2.53 1.78 14.07
N CYS A 208 3.32 0.69 13.94
CA CYS A 208 4.69 0.65 14.44
C CYS A 208 5.55 1.78 13.86
N THR A 209 5.37 2.08 12.57
CA THR A 209 6.06 3.19 11.90
C THR A 209 5.65 4.54 12.45
N ALA A 210 4.36 4.72 12.77
CA ALA A 210 3.83 5.93 13.37
C ALA A 210 4.41 6.20 14.76
N VAL A 211 4.62 5.16 15.58
CA VAL A 211 5.06 5.34 16.99
C VAL A 211 6.59 5.30 17.18
N TYR A 212 7.35 4.57 16.36
CA TYR A 212 8.80 4.40 16.58
C TYR A 212 9.67 5.23 15.64
N PHE A 213 9.40 5.22 14.33
CA PHE A 213 10.32 5.78 13.34
C PHE A 213 10.01 7.25 13.01
N HIS A 214 10.85 7.94 12.22
CA HIS A 214 10.67 9.28 11.58
C HIS A 214 10.10 10.46 12.41
N ASP A 215 10.29 11.66 11.88
CA ASP A 215 9.59 12.86 12.35
C ASP A 215 8.16 12.92 11.84
N VAL A 216 7.29 13.68 12.51
CA VAL A 216 5.86 13.79 12.17
C VAL A 216 5.65 14.26 10.75
N SER A 217 6.37 15.30 10.32
CA SER A 217 6.27 15.87 8.97
C SER A 217 6.66 14.86 7.88
N GLN A 218 7.73 14.09 8.10
CA GLN A 218 8.20 13.05 7.18
C GLN A 218 7.19 11.91 7.00
N LYS A 219 6.55 11.50 8.11
CA LYS A 219 5.47 10.49 8.11
C LYS A 219 4.22 10.97 7.39
N VAL A 220 3.77 12.18 7.73
CA VAL A 220 2.58 12.80 7.14
C VAL A 220 2.75 12.92 5.62
N SER A 221 3.91 13.38 5.16
CA SER A 221 4.22 13.44 3.73
C SER A 221 4.17 12.05 3.08
N GLY A 222 4.80 11.04 3.69
CA GLY A 222 4.76 9.67 3.17
C GLY A 222 3.34 9.11 3.04
N THR A 223 2.54 9.22 4.10
CA THR A 223 1.12 8.80 4.08
C THR A 223 0.31 9.56 3.04
N LEU A 224 0.53 10.88 2.90
CA LEU A 224 -0.14 11.70 1.89
C LEU A 224 0.16 11.21 0.48
N PHE A 225 1.42 10.92 0.13
CA PHE A 225 1.76 10.33 -1.18
C PHE A 225 1.05 8.99 -1.41
N GLY A 226 0.90 8.17 -0.37
CA GLY A 226 0.20 6.88 -0.46
C GLY A 226 -1.29 7.07 -0.77
N LEU A 227 -1.93 8.01 -0.08
CA LEU A 227 -3.33 8.40 -0.30
C LEU A 227 -3.54 9.01 -1.69
N LEU A 228 -2.63 9.88 -2.13
CA LEU A 228 -2.71 10.51 -3.46
C LEU A 228 -2.53 9.48 -4.57
N GLY A 229 -1.60 8.54 -4.43
CA GLY A 229 -1.41 7.45 -5.40
C GLY A 229 -2.67 6.58 -5.52
N TRP A 230 -3.28 6.23 -4.38
CA TRP A 230 -4.55 5.48 -4.38
C TRP A 230 -5.71 6.29 -4.95
N TYR A 231 -5.87 7.55 -4.56
CA TYR A 231 -6.97 8.39 -5.01
C TYR A 231 -6.86 8.67 -6.51
N GLY A 232 -5.67 9.05 -6.99
CA GLY A 232 -5.41 9.31 -8.41
C GLY A 232 -5.68 8.09 -9.28
N THR A 233 -5.37 6.88 -8.80
CA THR A 233 -5.67 5.63 -9.51
C THR A 233 -7.13 5.24 -9.36
N TYR A 234 -7.56 4.75 -8.21
CA TYR A 234 -8.87 4.13 -7.99
C TYR A 234 -10.04 5.10 -7.95
N ARG A 235 -9.83 6.38 -7.61
CA ARG A 235 -10.91 7.37 -7.50
C ARG A 235 -11.00 8.32 -8.67
N PHE A 236 -10.00 8.34 -9.57
CA PHE A 236 -9.99 9.24 -10.71
C PHE A 236 -9.66 8.53 -12.03
N TRP A 237 -8.45 7.99 -12.20
CA TRP A 237 -8.01 7.47 -13.48
C TRP A 237 -8.71 6.17 -13.87
N TYR A 238 -8.89 5.24 -12.93
CA TYR A 238 -9.46 3.91 -13.18
C TYR A 238 -10.95 3.93 -13.56
N GLN A 239 -11.61 5.07 -13.40
CA GLN A 239 -12.97 5.29 -13.88
C GLN A 239 -13.02 5.56 -15.40
N LYS A 240 -11.88 5.86 -16.03
CA LYS A 240 -11.80 6.19 -17.46
C LYS A 240 -11.67 4.93 -18.33
N SER A 241 -12.21 5.00 -19.55
CA SER A 241 -12.31 3.87 -20.48
C SER A 241 -10.98 3.34 -21.04
N PHE A 242 -9.88 4.08 -20.92
CA PHE A 242 -8.53 3.67 -21.37
C PHE A 242 -7.63 3.16 -20.24
N SER A 243 -8.09 3.23 -18.99
CA SER A 243 -7.35 2.81 -17.81
C SER A 243 -7.41 1.29 -17.60
N PRO A 244 -6.65 0.72 -16.63
CA PRO A 244 -6.86 -0.66 -16.17
C PRO A 244 -8.31 -0.97 -15.74
N GLY A 245 -9.10 0.05 -15.41
CA GLY A 245 -10.49 -0.05 -14.96
C GLY A 245 -10.63 -0.16 -13.44
N LEU A 246 -11.87 -0.27 -12.96
CA LEU A 246 -12.14 -0.67 -11.58
C LEU A 246 -12.41 -2.18 -11.48
N PRO A 247 -12.23 -2.79 -10.30
CA PRO A 247 -12.72 -4.14 -10.05
C PRO A 247 -14.22 -4.22 -10.38
N PRO A 248 -14.69 -5.26 -11.08
CA PRO A 248 -16.09 -5.42 -11.44
C PRO A 248 -17.02 -5.25 -10.23
N GLN A 249 -18.02 -4.36 -10.38
CA GLN A 249 -19.09 -4.14 -9.41
C GLN A 249 -20.42 -4.12 -10.18
N SER A 250 -21.47 -4.71 -9.60
CA SER A 250 -22.79 -4.98 -10.20
C SER A 250 -23.43 -3.75 -10.84
N SER A 251 -23.22 -2.57 -10.26
CA SER A 251 -23.70 -1.29 -10.80
C SER A 251 -23.08 -0.91 -12.15
N SER A 252 -21.86 -1.37 -12.46
CA SER A 252 -21.20 -1.11 -13.75
C SER A 252 -21.56 -2.10 -14.86
N LEU A 253 -22.00 -3.31 -14.49
CA LEU A 253 -22.40 -4.36 -15.44
C LEU A 253 -23.79 -4.11 -16.02
N ASN A 254 -24.74 -3.65 -15.20
CA ASN A 254 -26.08 -3.31 -15.66
C ASN A 254 -26.09 -2.14 -16.66
N LEU A 255 -25.30 -1.07 -16.40
CA LEU A 255 -25.19 0.08 -17.31
C LEU A 255 -24.62 -0.28 -18.70
N ARG A 256 -23.67 -1.22 -18.78
CA ARG A 256 -23.13 -1.67 -20.07
C ARG A 256 -24.06 -2.61 -20.82
N GLN A 257 -24.91 -3.35 -20.09
CA GLN A 257 -25.88 -4.25 -20.71
C GLN A 257 -27.06 -3.49 -21.32
N ASP A 258 -27.40 -2.33 -20.75
CA ASP A 258 -28.41 -1.43 -21.33
C ASP A 258 -27.87 -0.66 -22.54
N SER A 259 -26.63 -0.13 -22.51
CA SER A 259 -26.02 0.53 -23.69
C SER A 259 -25.73 -0.39 -24.87
N HIS A 260 -25.77 -1.71 -24.71
CA HIS A 260 -25.63 -2.68 -25.82
C HIS A 260 -26.98 -3.18 -26.36
N LYS A 261 -28.10 -2.78 -25.72
CA LYS A 261 -29.46 -3.12 -26.12
C LYS A 261 -30.20 -1.96 -26.81
N GLU A 262 -29.60 -0.78 -26.87
CA GLU A 262 -30.00 0.35 -27.72
C GLU A 262 -29.16 0.38 -28.99
#